data_AF-A0A7S1MH98-F1
#
_entry.id   AF-A0A7S1MH98-F1
#
_cell.length_a   1.000
_cell.length_b   1.000
_cell.length_c   1.000
_cell.angle_alpha   90.00
_cell.angle_beta   90.00
_cell.angle_gamma   90.00
#
_symmetry.space_group_name_H-M   'P 1'
#
loop_
_entity.id
_entity.type
_entity.pdbx_description
1 polymer ?
#
loop_
_entity_poly.entity_id
_entity_poly.type
_entity_poly.pdbx_seq_one_letter_code
_entity_poly.pdbx_strand_id
1 'polypeptide(L)'
;PVWLEPGPGPASLPRSMFDFDELWDESTAEHLAGRWTCSGLFDPKASKQAEYNVKTTSDGGLRFTSWTEKGRLVSGILKPRGRWAEARLATVVGESAGTIRLAAGEAQGTAVSSFQPAGQDAWADEVPAHRPGCEPPAPSARKAGGDAYIGQEQEDEGAFDWPRPWKPALWDPRSVEAWRRSRAGPQWSRLAGRA
;
A
#
# COMPACT_ATOMS: atom_id res chain seq x y z
N PRO A 1 -67.39 15.57 14.36
CA PRO A 1 -66.11 15.15 13.74
C PRO A 1 -64.99 16.14 14.10
N VAL A 2 -64.12 15.75 15.03
CA VAL A 2 -62.97 16.54 15.48
C VAL A 2 -61.81 16.25 14.53
N TRP A 3 -61.36 17.26 13.80
CA TRP A 3 -60.17 17.19 12.96
C TRP A 3 -58.95 17.36 13.87
N LEU A 4 -58.14 16.29 14.01
CA LEU A 4 -56.85 16.33 14.70
C LEU A 4 -55.81 16.87 13.73
N GLU A 5 -55.22 18.00 14.05
CA GLU A 5 -54.12 18.59 13.27
C GLU A 5 -52.88 17.68 13.36
N PRO A 6 -52.17 17.43 12.23
CA PRO A 6 -50.93 16.67 12.25
C PRO A 6 -49.87 17.44 13.05
N GLY A 7 -49.43 16.84 14.16
CA GLY A 7 -48.39 17.42 15.01
C GLY A 7 -47.08 17.68 14.23
N PRO A 8 -46.26 18.64 14.68
CA PRO A 8 -45.01 18.99 14.01
C PRO A 8 -44.16 17.74 13.84
N GLY A 9 -43.87 17.40 12.58
CA GLY A 9 -42.99 16.29 12.24
C GLY A 9 -41.63 16.45 12.91
N PRO A 10 -40.92 15.34 13.21
CA PRO A 10 -39.65 15.39 13.91
C PRO A 10 -38.73 16.38 13.22
N ALA A 11 -38.24 17.36 13.98
CA ALA A 11 -37.30 18.35 13.52
C ALA A 11 -36.15 17.62 12.82
N SER A 12 -35.98 17.88 11.53
CA SER A 12 -34.83 17.39 10.77
C SER A 12 -33.59 17.90 11.48
N LEU A 13 -32.91 17.01 12.21
CA LEU A 13 -31.62 17.33 12.80
C LEU A 13 -30.72 17.85 11.67
N PRO A 14 -29.94 18.92 11.91
CA PRO A 14 -29.00 19.41 10.91
C PRO A 14 -28.15 18.21 10.48
N ARG A 15 -28.17 17.92 9.17
CA ARG A 15 -27.21 17.00 8.55
C ARG A 15 -25.86 17.34 9.15
N SER A 16 -25.32 16.39 9.90
CA SER A 16 -24.03 16.48 10.58
C SER A 16 -23.03 17.20 9.68
N MET A 17 -22.64 18.40 10.09
CA MET A 17 -21.68 19.29 9.41
C MET A 17 -20.24 18.75 9.48
N PHE A 18 -20.08 17.49 9.90
CA PHE A 18 -18.88 16.69 9.80
C PHE A 18 -19.20 15.51 8.88
N ASP A 19 -19.33 15.79 7.58
CA ASP A 19 -19.25 14.76 6.56
C ASP A 19 -17.81 14.22 6.63
N PHE A 20 -17.61 13.13 7.36
CA PHE A 20 -16.32 12.42 7.46
C PHE A 20 -15.86 11.82 6.10
N ASP A 21 -16.66 12.00 5.04
CA ASP A 21 -16.27 11.80 3.64
C ASP A 21 -15.33 12.92 3.12
N GLU A 22 -15.13 14.01 3.87
CA GLU A 22 -14.31 15.18 3.50
C GLU A 22 -12.81 15.04 3.86
N LEU A 23 -12.21 13.86 3.69
CA LEU A 23 -10.78 13.66 3.95
C LEU A 23 -10.06 12.84 2.88
N TRP A 24 -10.68 12.68 1.72
CA TRP A 24 -9.98 12.26 0.51
C TRP A 24 -9.97 13.42 -0.48
N ASP A 25 -8.95 14.27 -0.38
CA ASP A 25 -8.69 15.32 -1.34
C ASP A 25 -7.69 14.87 -2.41
N GLU A 26 -7.58 15.65 -3.48
CA GLU A 26 -6.63 15.41 -4.57
C GLU A 26 -5.18 15.40 -4.05
N SER A 27 -4.89 16.19 -3.01
CA SER A 27 -3.60 16.22 -2.29
C SER A 27 -3.26 14.86 -1.66
N THR A 28 -4.23 14.17 -1.06
CA THR A 28 -4.04 12.83 -0.49
C THR A 28 -3.70 11.82 -1.58
N ALA A 29 -4.35 11.93 -2.75
CA ALA A 29 -4.07 11.07 -3.88
C ALA A 29 -2.64 11.29 -4.42
N GLU A 30 -2.22 12.55 -4.55
CA GLU A 30 -0.84 12.92 -4.92
C GLU A 30 0.19 12.48 -3.88
N HIS A 31 -0.16 12.56 -2.59
CA HIS A 31 0.69 12.09 -1.50
C HIS A 31 0.87 10.58 -1.51
N LEU A 32 -0.14 9.82 -1.94
CA LEU A 32 -0.04 8.37 -2.06
C LEU A 32 0.58 7.90 -3.39
N ALA A 33 0.52 8.70 -4.45
CA ALA A 33 1.13 8.38 -5.74
C ALA A 33 2.67 8.30 -5.63
N GLY A 34 3.26 7.22 -6.14
CA GLY A 34 4.70 7.03 -6.15
C GLY A 34 5.13 5.59 -5.83
N ARG A 35 6.44 5.42 -5.67
CA ARG A 35 7.05 4.16 -5.23
C ARG A 35 7.23 4.19 -3.73
N TRP A 36 6.99 3.05 -3.09
CA TRP A 36 7.04 2.90 -1.65
C TRP A 36 7.79 1.63 -1.28
N THR A 37 8.53 1.71 -0.17
CA THR A 37 9.25 0.61 0.46
C THR A 37 8.70 0.39 1.86
N CYS A 38 8.45 -0.85 2.25
CA CYS A 38 7.93 -1.21 3.57
C CYS A 38 8.50 -2.56 4.01
N SER A 39 8.57 -2.80 5.31
CA SER A 39 9.06 -4.06 5.86
C SER A 39 7.88 -4.98 6.15
N GLY A 40 7.79 -6.13 5.47
CA GLY A 40 6.82 -7.17 5.83
C GLY A 40 5.37 -6.97 5.37
N LEU A 41 5.12 -6.30 4.24
CA LEU A 41 3.75 -6.01 3.74
C LEU A 41 2.83 -7.23 3.62
N PHE A 42 3.37 -8.37 3.19
CA PHE A 42 2.62 -9.61 2.98
C PHE A 42 2.93 -10.69 4.01
N ASP A 43 4.08 -10.59 4.67
CA ASP A 43 4.52 -11.49 5.72
C ASP A 43 5.27 -10.67 6.78
N PRO A 44 4.71 -10.47 7.98
CA PRO A 44 5.36 -9.71 9.04
C PRO A 44 6.66 -10.37 9.52
N LYS A 45 6.88 -11.65 9.22
CA LYS A 45 8.13 -12.36 9.54
C LYS A 45 9.19 -12.21 8.45
N ALA A 46 8.84 -11.67 7.28
CA ALA A 46 9.81 -11.47 6.21
C ALA A 46 10.75 -10.32 6.55
N SER A 47 12.04 -10.61 6.62
CA SER A 47 13.11 -9.62 6.77
C SER A 47 13.37 -8.81 5.48
N LYS A 48 12.69 -9.15 4.38
CA LYS A 48 12.86 -8.48 3.09
C LYS A 48 11.95 -7.25 3.02
N GLN A 49 12.54 -6.14 2.58
CA GLN A 49 11.77 -4.96 2.20
C GLN A 49 10.91 -5.30 0.97
N ALA A 50 9.60 -5.10 1.11
CA ALA A 50 8.66 -5.17 0.01
C ALA A 50 8.54 -3.80 -0.64
N GLU A 51 8.40 -3.80 -1.96
CA GLU A 51 8.18 -2.59 -2.73
C GLU A 51 6.83 -2.61 -3.44
N TYR A 52 6.21 -1.45 -3.54
CA TYR A 52 5.01 -1.26 -4.33
C TYR A 52 4.99 0.10 -5.01
N ASN A 53 4.14 0.23 -6.02
CA ASN A 53 3.97 1.44 -6.80
C ASN A 53 2.49 1.78 -6.91
N VAL A 54 2.17 3.03 -6.61
CA VAL A 54 0.83 3.61 -6.74
C VAL A 54 0.90 4.64 -7.86
N LYS A 55 0.08 4.47 -8.90
CA LYS A 55 0.02 5.39 -10.05
C LYS A 55 -1.38 5.94 -10.26
N THR A 56 -1.47 7.20 -10.66
CA THR A 56 -2.71 7.79 -11.14
C THR A 56 -3.08 7.18 -12.50
N THR A 57 -4.35 6.81 -12.68
CA THR A 57 -4.91 6.31 -13.94
C THR A 57 -5.39 7.48 -14.81
N SER A 58 -5.69 7.21 -16.09
CA SER A 58 -6.28 8.19 -17.01
C SER A 58 -7.58 8.80 -16.49
N ASP A 59 -8.28 8.06 -15.62
CA ASP A 59 -9.60 8.39 -15.11
C ASP A 59 -9.52 9.13 -13.76
N GLY A 60 -8.32 9.56 -13.34
CA GLY A 60 -8.07 10.22 -12.06
C GLY A 60 -8.07 9.29 -10.84
N GLY A 61 -8.24 7.98 -11.04
CA GLY A 61 -8.16 6.99 -9.96
C GLY A 61 -6.71 6.65 -9.58
N LEU A 62 -6.52 5.95 -8.47
CA LEU A 62 -5.22 5.38 -8.11
C LEU A 62 -5.19 3.88 -8.36
N ARG A 63 -4.08 3.38 -8.90
CA ARG A 63 -3.81 1.95 -9.09
C ARG A 63 -2.61 1.51 -8.27
N PHE A 64 -2.82 0.53 -7.40
CA PHE A 64 -1.77 -0.18 -6.69
C PHE A 64 -1.18 -1.28 -7.58
N THR A 65 0.14 -1.45 -7.52
CA THR A 65 0.88 -2.55 -8.13
C THR A 65 2.04 -3.00 -7.24
N SER A 66 2.22 -4.31 -7.06
CA SER A 66 3.35 -4.89 -6.31
C SER A 66 3.67 -6.31 -6.82
N TRP A 67 4.87 -6.80 -6.52
CA TRP A 67 5.27 -8.16 -6.81
C TRP A 67 5.23 -9.00 -5.54
N THR A 68 4.60 -10.17 -5.63
CA THR A 68 4.64 -11.17 -4.58
C THR A 68 6.00 -11.87 -4.54
N GLU A 69 6.33 -12.53 -3.43
CA GLU A 69 7.58 -13.33 -3.29
C GLU A 69 7.71 -14.43 -4.35
N LYS A 70 6.58 -14.92 -4.87
CA LYS A 70 6.51 -15.91 -5.96
C LYS A 70 6.71 -15.30 -7.35
N GLY A 71 7.07 -14.02 -7.43
CA GLY A 71 7.26 -13.32 -8.70
C GLY A 71 5.96 -13.08 -9.48
N ARG A 72 4.79 -13.10 -8.82
CA ARG A 72 3.50 -12.74 -9.45
C ARG A 72 3.19 -11.28 -9.22
N LEU A 73 2.83 -10.56 -10.28
CA LEU A 73 2.34 -9.20 -10.20
C LEU A 73 0.90 -9.20 -9.65
N VAL A 74 0.66 -8.40 -8.62
CA VAL A 74 -0.65 -8.11 -8.06
C VAL A 74 -1.00 -6.64 -8.29
N SER A 75 -2.27 -6.36 -8.56
CA SER A 75 -2.74 -5.00 -8.79
C SER A 75 -4.19 -4.81 -8.38
N GLY A 76 -4.57 -3.56 -8.11
CA GLY A 76 -5.95 -3.19 -7.77
C GLY A 76 -6.19 -1.69 -7.93
N ILE A 77 -7.44 -1.30 -8.14
CA ILE A 77 -7.87 0.11 -8.14
C ILE A 77 -8.22 0.51 -6.72
N LEU A 78 -7.53 1.52 -6.20
CA LEU A 78 -7.76 2.09 -4.88
C LEU A 78 -8.97 3.01 -4.95
N LYS A 79 -9.91 2.79 -4.04
CA LYS A 79 -11.12 3.59 -3.86
C LYS A 79 -11.08 4.28 -2.49
N PRO A 80 -11.50 5.55 -2.40
CA PRO A 80 -11.55 6.26 -1.14
C PRO A 80 -12.57 5.62 -0.18
N ARG A 81 -12.19 5.50 1.09
CA ARG A 81 -12.96 4.95 2.21
C ARG A 81 -12.59 5.70 3.49
N GLY A 82 -13.16 6.90 3.66
CA GLY A 82 -12.73 7.84 4.70
C GLY A 82 -11.26 8.20 4.50
N ARG A 83 -10.44 8.08 5.56
CA ARG A 83 -8.99 8.36 5.50
C ARG A 83 -8.14 7.33 4.72
N TRP A 84 -8.75 6.24 4.25
CA TRP A 84 -8.06 5.13 3.61
C TRP A 84 -8.38 5.04 2.12
N ALA A 85 -7.40 4.64 1.32
CA ALA A 85 -7.55 4.15 -0.05
C ALA A 85 -7.55 2.64 -0.03
N GLU A 86 -8.66 2.00 -0.40
CA GLU A 86 -8.81 0.55 -0.33
C GLU A 86 -8.90 -0.07 -1.74
N ALA A 87 -8.17 -1.16 -1.97
CA ALA A 87 -8.23 -1.92 -3.23
C ALA A 87 -8.30 -3.42 -2.95
N ARG A 88 -9.18 -4.11 -3.69
CA ARG A 88 -9.08 -5.56 -3.86
C ARG A 88 -7.95 -5.86 -4.84
N LEU A 89 -7.04 -6.73 -4.44
CA LEU A 89 -5.88 -7.12 -5.22
C LEU A 89 -6.14 -8.42 -5.94
N ALA A 90 -5.79 -8.46 -7.22
CA ALA A 90 -5.80 -9.67 -8.02
C ALA A 90 -4.48 -9.83 -8.78
N THR A 91 -4.09 -11.07 -9.04
CA THR A 91 -2.98 -11.39 -9.93
C THR A 91 -3.36 -11.14 -11.39
N VAL A 92 -2.38 -11.16 -12.29
CA VAL A 92 -2.61 -11.04 -13.75
C VAL A 92 -3.49 -12.16 -14.34
N VAL A 93 -3.68 -13.27 -13.62
CA VAL A 93 -4.57 -14.37 -14.02
C VAL A 93 -5.95 -14.29 -13.36
N GLY A 94 -6.22 -13.24 -12.56
CA GLY A 94 -7.49 -13.02 -11.89
C GLY A 94 -7.66 -13.73 -10.55
N GLU A 95 -6.62 -14.39 -10.02
CA GLU A 95 -6.67 -14.95 -8.67
C GLU A 95 -6.71 -13.82 -7.64
N SER A 96 -7.62 -13.92 -6.67
CA SER A 96 -7.69 -12.98 -5.55
C SER A 96 -6.45 -13.11 -4.68
N ALA A 97 -5.75 -11.99 -4.44
CA ALA A 97 -4.60 -11.93 -3.54
C ALA A 97 -4.99 -11.41 -2.15
N GLY A 98 -6.07 -10.62 -2.04
CA GLY A 98 -6.53 -10.04 -0.78
C GLY A 98 -7.04 -8.62 -0.97
N THR A 99 -7.09 -7.85 0.10
CA THR A 99 -7.45 -6.43 0.11
C THR A 99 -6.31 -5.64 0.72
N ILE A 100 -5.95 -4.50 0.13
CA ILE A 100 -5.00 -3.56 0.72
C ILE A 100 -5.69 -2.24 1.03
N ARG A 101 -5.30 -1.61 2.13
CA ARG A 101 -5.64 -0.22 2.45
C ARG A 101 -4.38 0.61 2.65
N LEU A 102 -4.38 1.83 2.13
CA LEU A 102 -3.29 2.80 2.23
C LEU A 102 -3.81 4.11 2.84
N ALA A 103 -3.06 4.73 3.74
CA ALA A 103 -3.34 6.07 4.24
C ALA A 103 -2.08 6.92 4.16
N ALA A 104 -2.24 8.22 3.89
CA ALA A 104 -1.15 9.17 3.99
C ALA A 104 -0.69 9.25 5.46
N GLY A 105 0.62 9.19 5.70
CA GLY A 105 1.17 9.42 7.02
C GLY A 105 1.24 10.91 7.36
N GLU A 106 1.43 11.22 8.64
CA GLU A 106 1.53 12.62 9.10
C GLU A 106 2.75 13.34 8.52
N ALA A 107 3.84 12.61 8.26
CA ALA A 107 5.06 13.16 7.68
C ALA A 107 5.08 13.01 6.15
N GLN A 108 5.65 14.01 5.47
CA GLN A 108 5.86 13.96 4.03
C GLN A 108 6.71 12.73 3.66
N GLY A 109 6.30 12.01 2.61
CA GLY A 109 7.01 10.80 2.16
C GLY A 109 6.77 9.58 3.04
N THR A 110 5.81 9.63 3.96
CA THR A 110 5.34 8.48 4.74
C THR A 110 3.91 8.09 4.37
N ALA A 111 3.64 6.79 4.43
CA ALA A 111 2.31 6.22 4.28
C ALA A 111 2.15 5.05 5.26
N VAL A 112 0.91 4.72 5.59
CA VAL A 112 0.57 3.53 6.35
C VAL A 112 -0.13 2.55 5.42
N SER A 113 0.31 1.29 5.44
CA SER A 113 -0.26 0.22 4.64
C SER A 113 -0.74 -0.91 5.53
N SER A 114 -1.88 -1.51 5.22
CA SER A 114 -2.39 -2.69 5.92
C SER A 114 -3.03 -3.62 4.90
N PHE A 115 -2.78 -4.91 5.07
CA PHE A 115 -3.15 -5.94 4.11
C PHE A 115 -4.04 -6.99 4.77
N GLN A 116 -5.11 -7.36 4.11
CA GLN A 116 -6.01 -8.43 4.49
C GLN A 116 -5.85 -9.56 3.46
N PRO A 117 -5.23 -10.70 3.83
CA PRO A 117 -5.05 -11.82 2.92
C PRO A 117 -6.39 -12.36 2.40
N ALA A 118 -6.41 -12.87 1.17
CA ALA A 118 -7.62 -13.48 0.61
C ALA A 118 -8.14 -14.62 1.50
N GLY A 119 -9.44 -14.59 1.81
CA GLY A 119 -10.10 -15.59 2.65
C GLY A 119 -9.91 -15.39 4.16
N GLN A 120 -9.30 -14.29 4.59
CA GLN A 120 -9.20 -13.90 5.99
C GLN A 120 -10.10 -12.70 6.29
N ASP A 121 -10.76 -12.72 7.45
CA ASP A 121 -11.61 -11.62 7.89
C ASP A 121 -10.83 -10.53 8.64
N ALA A 122 -9.67 -10.87 9.19
CA ALA A 122 -8.81 -9.95 9.94
C ALA A 122 -7.80 -9.23 9.04
N TRP A 123 -7.60 -7.94 9.33
CA TRP A 123 -6.50 -7.15 8.77
C TRP A 123 -5.19 -7.49 9.47
N ALA A 124 -4.09 -7.53 8.71
CA ALA A 124 -2.75 -7.51 9.29
C ALA A 124 -2.43 -6.15 9.90
N ASP A 125 -1.42 -6.14 10.75
CA ASP A 125 -0.91 -4.94 11.40
C ASP A 125 -0.56 -3.85 10.40
N GLU A 126 -0.66 -2.61 10.85
CA GLU A 126 -0.33 -1.44 10.06
C GLU A 126 1.20 -1.34 9.91
N VAL A 127 1.65 -1.36 8.67
CA VAL A 127 3.06 -1.30 8.29
C VAL A 127 3.37 0.08 7.72
N PRO A 128 4.31 0.84 8.32
CA PRO A 128 4.76 2.10 7.77
C PRO A 128 5.54 1.86 6.47
N ALA A 129 5.28 2.72 5.49
CA ALA A 129 5.93 2.72 4.19
C ALA A 129 6.58 4.08 3.94
N HIS A 130 7.73 4.06 3.28
CA HIS A 130 8.54 5.24 3.00
C HIS A 130 8.77 5.38 1.50
N ARG A 131 8.81 6.61 0.99
CA ARG A 131 9.28 6.87 -0.37
C ARG A 131 10.80 6.70 -0.42
N PRO A 132 11.37 5.97 -1.40
CA PRO A 132 12.82 5.82 -1.52
C PRO A 132 13.47 7.20 -1.76
N GLY A 133 14.53 7.49 -1.01
CA GLY A 133 15.22 8.79 -1.02
C GLY A 133 14.60 9.85 -0.11
N CYS A 134 13.44 9.59 0.48
CA CYS A 134 12.94 10.34 1.63
C CYS A 134 13.51 9.66 2.88
N GLU A 135 14.76 9.99 3.21
CA GLU A 135 15.37 9.53 4.45
C GLU A 135 14.49 10.04 5.60
N PRO A 136 13.96 9.15 6.48
CA PRO A 136 13.26 9.62 7.65
C PRO A 136 14.22 10.57 8.39
N PRO A 137 13.75 11.73 8.89
CA PRO A 137 14.62 12.61 9.65
C PRO A 137 15.27 11.75 10.73
N ALA A 138 16.61 11.61 10.66
CA ALA A 138 17.36 10.76 11.58
C ALA A 138 16.80 11.00 12.97
N PRO A 139 16.37 9.94 13.70
CA PRO A 139 15.55 10.06 14.90
C PRO A 139 16.24 11.11 15.74
N SER A 140 15.67 12.32 15.75
CA SER A 140 16.43 13.50 16.14
C SER A 140 16.82 13.17 17.55
N ALA A 141 18.12 12.88 17.75
CA ALA A 141 18.61 12.31 18.98
C ALA A 141 18.08 13.28 20.00
N ARG A 142 17.00 12.90 20.70
CA ARG A 142 16.41 13.76 21.71
C ARG A 142 17.62 13.90 22.58
N LYS A 143 18.22 15.10 22.59
CA LYS A 143 19.25 15.42 23.56
C LYS A 143 18.52 15.09 24.83
N ALA A 144 18.82 13.93 25.38
CA ALA A 144 18.47 13.58 26.72
C ALA A 144 19.08 14.76 27.46
N GLY A 145 18.23 15.72 27.83
CA GLY A 145 18.55 16.73 28.79
C GLY A 145 18.85 15.95 30.04
N GLY A 146 20.06 15.41 30.10
CA GLY A 146 20.64 14.83 31.27
C GLY A 146 20.97 16.01 32.15
N ASP A 147 19.99 16.38 32.97
CA ASP A 147 20.33 16.68 34.34
C ASP A 147 20.53 15.32 35.04
N ALA A 148 21.80 14.95 35.10
CA ALA A 148 22.44 14.06 36.06
C ALA A 148 21.72 12.75 36.45
N TYR A 149 22.17 11.63 35.87
CA TYR A 149 22.35 10.41 36.63
C TYR A 149 23.74 9.82 36.34
N ILE A 150 24.62 9.93 37.34
CA ILE A 150 25.88 9.20 37.42
C ILE A 150 25.54 7.80 37.94
N GLY A 151 25.85 6.78 37.14
CA GLY A 151 25.76 5.38 37.52
C GLY A 151 26.44 4.54 36.45
N GLN A 152 27.71 4.23 36.68
CA GLN A 152 28.51 3.30 35.86
C GLN A 152 27.96 1.89 35.96
N GLU A 153 27.99 1.15 34.84
CA GLU A 153 28.22 -0.30 34.65
C GLU A 153 27.91 -0.60 33.17
N GLN A 154 28.87 -0.44 32.27
CA GLN A 154 29.94 -1.37 31.88
C GLN A 154 29.44 -2.64 31.14
N GLU A 155 29.53 -2.52 29.80
CA GLU A 155 29.93 -3.52 28.78
C GLU A 155 29.09 -4.80 28.57
N ASP A 156 28.38 -4.85 27.43
CA ASP A 156 28.55 -5.98 26.49
C ASP A 156 28.48 -5.47 25.04
N GLU A 157 29.62 -5.54 24.35
CA GLU A 157 29.84 -5.08 22.98
C GLU A 157 29.27 -6.06 21.97
N GLY A 158 27.95 -6.05 21.80
CA GLY A 158 27.30 -6.63 20.62
C GLY A 158 27.27 -5.62 19.49
N ALA A 159 28.34 -5.52 18.69
CA ALA A 159 28.37 -4.70 17.47
C ALA A 159 27.19 -5.07 16.55
N PHE A 160 26.15 -4.23 16.55
CA PHE A 160 25.00 -4.38 15.67
C PHE A 160 25.41 -3.97 14.26
N ASP A 161 25.87 -4.97 13.50
CA ASP A 161 26.27 -4.86 12.10
C ASP A 161 25.02 -4.55 11.25
N TRP A 162 24.81 -3.28 10.95
CA TRP A 162 23.79 -2.85 9.99
C TRP A 162 24.09 -3.52 8.64
N PRO A 163 23.19 -4.34 8.07
CA PRO A 163 23.43 -4.94 6.78
C PRO A 163 23.57 -3.85 5.72
N ARG A 164 24.71 -3.85 5.03
CA ARG A 164 25.01 -2.95 3.92
C ARG A 164 23.86 -2.96 2.90
N PRO A 165 23.56 -1.82 2.25
CA PRO A 165 22.56 -1.76 1.19
C PRO A 165 22.92 -2.76 0.10
N TRP A 166 22.07 -3.78 -0.06
CA TRP A 166 22.19 -4.78 -1.09
C TRP A 166 21.99 -4.09 -2.44
N LYS A 167 22.94 -4.29 -3.37
CA LYS A 167 22.75 -3.89 -4.76
C LYS A 167 21.59 -4.72 -5.31
N PRO A 168 20.51 -4.11 -5.86
CA PRO A 168 19.50 -4.89 -6.55
C PRO A 168 20.18 -5.66 -7.68
N ALA A 169 19.89 -6.96 -7.78
CA ALA A 169 20.25 -7.74 -8.94
C ALA A 169 19.78 -6.99 -10.17
N LEU A 170 20.73 -6.62 -11.04
CA LEU A 170 20.49 -5.88 -12.26
C LEU A 170 19.37 -6.56 -13.04
N TRP A 171 18.22 -5.87 -13.05
CA TRP A 171 17.08 -6.08 -13.91
C TRP A 171 17.53 -6.28 -15.36
N ASP A 172 17.38 -7.48 -15.91
CA ASP A 172 17.63 -7.75 -17.33
C ASP A 172 16.33 -7.58 -18.14
N PRO A 173 16.19 -6.50 -18.94
CA PRO A 173 15.02 -6.28 -19.79
C PRO A 173 14.76 -7.41 -20.80
N ARG A 174 15.74 -8.29 -21.09
CA ARG A 174 15.55 -9.47 -21.95
C ARG A 174 14.66 -10.54 -21.32
N SER A 175 14.54 -10.57 -20.00
CA SER A 175 13.65 -11.51 -19.29
C SER A 175 12.16 -11.24 -19.56
N VAL A 176 11.80 -9.97 -19.83
CA VAL A 176 10.42 -9.59 -20.19
C VAL A 176 10.07 -10.00 -21.62
N GLU A 177 11.01 -9.90 -22.56
CA GLU A 177 10.80 -10.40 -23.93
C GLU A 177 10.77 -11.93 -24.00
N ALA A 178 11.62 -12.63 -23.24
CA ALA A 178 11.59 -14.09 -23.15
C ALA A 178 10.23 -14.59 -22.61
N TRP A 179 9.69 -13.91 -21.60
CA TRP A 179 8.36 -14.19 -21.08
C TRP A 179 7.24 -13.89 -22.10
N ARG A 180 7.33 -12.79 -22.88
CA ARG A 180 6.37 -12.49 -23.96
C ARG A 180 6.42 -13.53 -25.09
N ARG A 181 7.60 -13.97 -25.51
CA ARG A 181 7.76 -14.99 -26.58
C ARG A 181 7.22 -16.36 -26.17
N SER A 182 7.30 -16.71 -24.89
CA SER A 182 6.76 -17.97 -24.34
C SER A 182 5.22 -18.06 -24.37
N ARG A 183 4.50 -16.93 -24.50
CA ARG A 183 3.03 -16.89 -24.61
C ARG A 183 2.49 -16.68 -26.02
N ALA A 184 3.34 -16.54 -27.04
CA ALA A 184 2.90 -16.69 -28.42
C ALA A 184 2.61 -18.17 -28.66
N GLY A 185 1.38 -18.60 -28.34
CA GLY A 185 0.93 -19.97 -28.57
C GLY A 185 1.08 -20.36 -30.05
N PRO A 186 1.13 -21.67 -30.35
CA PRO A 186 1.34 -22.14 -31.73
C PRO A 186 0.28 -21.55 -32.65
N GLN A 187 0.72 -20.89 -33.72
CA GLN A 187 -0.15 -20.41 -34.79
C GLN A 187 -0.78 -21.65 -35.46
N TRP A 188 -2.04 -21.93 -35.15
CA TRP A 188 -2.82 -22.91 -35.89
C TRP A 188 -3.14 -22.32 -37.27
N SER A 189 -2.21 -22.49 -38.21
CA SER A 189 -2.49 -22.26 -39.63
C SER A 189 -3.60 -23.22 -40.06
N ARG A 190 -4.80 -22.68 -40.28
CA ARG A 190 -5.90 -23.39 -40.92
C ARG A 190 -5.44 -23.86 -42.30
N LEU A 191 -5.20 -25.16 -42.45
CA LEU A 191 -5.24 -25.83 -43.73
C LEU A 191 -6.70 -25.84 -44.20
N ALA A 192 -7.05 -24.81 -44.97
CA ALA A 192 -8.24 -24.82 -45.80
C ALA A 192 -7.83 -25.18 -47.23
N GLY A 193 -8.16 -26.40 -47.65
CA GLY A 193 -8.70 -26.63 -48.99
C GLY A 193 -7.81 -27.31 -50.04
N ARG A 194 -8.50 -28.16 -50.81
CA ARG A 194 -8.16 -28.90 -52.04
C ARG A 194 -7.58 -30.30 -51.80
N ALA A 195 -8.17 -31.39 -52.28
CA ALA A 195 -9.17 -31.59 -53.35
C ALA A 195 -10.20 -32.66 -52.94
#